data_AF-A0A1N7EKX1-F1
#
_entry.id   AF-A0A1N7EKX1-F1
#
_cell.length_a   1.000
_cell.length_b   1.000
_cell.length_c   1.000
_cell.angle_alpha   90.00
_cell.angle_beta   90.00
_cell.angle_gamma   90.00
#
_symmetry.space_group_name_H-M   'P 1'
#
loop_
_entity.id
_entity.type
_entity.pdbx_description
1 polymer ?
#
loop_
_entity_poly.entity_id
_entity_poly.type
_entity_poly.pdbx_seq_one_letter_code
_entity_poly.pdbx_strand_id
1 'polypeptide(L)'
;MNNSRFTRQVPNARSHPRPQRTLEPEESEILSVATAMGSETRWEIIRALSTETRTIHELTELVDLSKGTVSVHVKQLEEAGLAASRFNVSDNGGVEKEISLAVDEITVDLRDI
;
A
#
# COMPACT_ATOMS: atom_id res chain seq x y z
N MET A 1 -19.87 32.27 21.77
CA MET A 1 -19.64 32.38 20.31
C MET A 1 -18.18 32.80 20.13
N ASN A 2 -17.32 32.29 19.24
CA ASN A 2 -17.39 31.26 18.18
C ASN A 2 -15.91 30.98 17.74
N ASN A 3 -15.37 29.78 17.48
CA ASN A 3 -15.90 28.41 17.39
C ASN A 3 -14.76 27.39 17.69
N SER A 4 -14.73 26.68 18.84
CA SER A 4 -13.76 25.59 19.04
C SER A 4 -14.30 24.29 18.43
N ARG A 5 -13.95 24.02 17.17
CA ARG A 5 -14.38 22.81 16.45
C ARG A 5 -13.25 22.19 15.63
N PHE A 6 -12.81 21.04 16.10
CA PHE A 6 -12.22 19.94 15.31
C PHE A 6 -10.97 20.24 14.46
N THR A 7 -9.92 20.82 15.05
CA THR A 7 -8.55 20.43 14.65
C THR A 7 -8.15 19.17 15.40
N ARG A 8 -8.72 18.02 15.03
CA ARG A 8 -8.15 16.73 15.42
C ARG A 8 -6.90 16.52 14.56
N GLN A 9 -5.81 17.24 14.88
CA GLN A 9 -4.48 16.85 14.44
C GLN A 9 -4.31 15.40 14.87
N VAL A 10 -4.29 14.49 13.90
CA VAL A 10 -3.85 13.13 14.15
C VAL A 10 -2.40 13.28 14.60
N PRO A 11 -2.04 12.86 15.84
CA PRO A 11 -0.66 12.98 16.29
C PRO A 11 0.20 12.25 15.27
N ASN A 12 1.18 12.97 14.75
CA ASN A 12 2.05 12.55 13.65
C ASN A 12 2.43 11.09 13.87
N ALA A 13 1.92 10.19 13.01
CA ALA A 13 1.86 8.75 13.27
C ALA A 13 3.24 8.12 13.02
N ARG A 14 4.21 8.55 13.83
CA ARG A 14 5.55 7.97 13.90
C ARG A 14 5.37 6.49 14.08
N SER A 15 5.79 5.77 13.04
CA SER A 15 5.65 4.34 12.88
C SER A 15 6.13 3.65 14.15
N HIS A 16 5.18 3.17 14.95
CA HIS A 16 5.48 1.99 15.75
C HIS A 16 5.90 0.92 14.73
N PRO A 17 7.01 0.20 14.96
CA PRO A 17 7.39 -0.88 14.05
C PRO A 17 6.20 -1.81 13.93
N ARG A 18 5.64 -1.87 12.71
CA ARG A 18 4.50 -2.72 12.42
C ARG A 18 4.94 -4.15 12.73
N PRO A 19 4.13 -4.97 13.43
CA PRO A 19 4.46 -6.37 13.62
C PRO A 19 4.68 -6.98 12.23
N GLN A 20 5.81 -7.66 12.04
CA GLN A 20 6.15 -8.28 10.77
C GLN A 20 5.03 -9.24 10.36
N ARG A 21 4.60 -9.13 9.10
CA ARG A 21 3.53 -9.95 8.53
C ARG A 21 4.09 -10.77 7.38
N THR A 22 4.11 -12.07 7.55
CA THR A 22 4.40 -13.03 6.48
C THR A 22 3.10 -13.43 5.81
N LEU A 23 3.09 -13.44 4.48
CA LEU A 23 2.05 -14.08 3.68
C LEU A 23 2.49 -15.51 3.35
N GLU A 24 1.68 -16.49 3.73
CA GLU A 24 1.81 -17.89 3.32
C GLU A 24 0.62 -18.17 2.39
N PRO A 25 0.76 -17.94 1.06
CA PRO A 25 -0.35 -18.09 0.13
C PRO A 25 -0.64 -19.56 -0.17
N GLU A 26 -1.91 -19.91 -0.22
CA GLU A 26 -2.36 -21.25 -0.63
C GLU A 26 -1.98 -21.53 -2.11
N GLU A 27 -1.93 -22.81 -2.52
CA GLU A 27 -1.57 -23.21 -3.91
C GLU A 27 -2.32 -22.38 -4.98
N SER A 28 -3.62 -22.18 -4.76
CA SER A 28 -4.51 -21.42 -5.66
C SER A 28 -4.20 -19.91 -5.73
N GLU A 29 -3.49 -19.37 -4.75
CA GLU A 29 -3.15 -17.95 -4.62
C GLU A 29 -1.73 -17.64 -5.11
N ILE A 30 -0.80 -18.60 -5.08
CA ILE A 30 0.60 -18.45 -5.51
C ILE A 30 0.71 -17.79 -6.88
N LEU A 31 -0.10 -18.23 -7.87
CA LEU A 31 -0.06 -17.65 -9.22
C LEU A 31 -0.52 -16.18 -9.24
N SER A 32 -1.48 -15.80 -8.41
CA SER A 32 -1.95 -14.40 -8.28
C SER A 32 -0.84 -13.53 -7.69
N VAL A 33 -0.24 -13.97 -6.58
CA VAL A 33 0.87 -13.28 -5.91
C VAL A 33 2.08 -13.15 -6.83
N ALA A 34 2.52 -14.24 -7.47
CA ALA A 34 3.63 -14.23 -8.42
C ALA A 34 3.35 -13.31 -9.64
N THR A 35 2.11 -13.30 -10.16
CA THR A 35 1.72 -12.39 -11.25
C THR A 35 1.76 -10.93 -10.80
N ALA A 36 1.29 -10.62 -9.58
CA ALA A 36 1.39 -9.29 -9.01
C ALA A 36 2.85 -8.86 -8.78
N MET A 37 3.75 -9.78 -8.44
CA MET A 37 5.19 -9.51 -8.35
C MET A 37 5.90 -9.44 -9.72
N GLY A 38 5.31 -9.96 -10.79
CA GLY A 38 5.91 -10.01 -12.14
C GLY A 38 6.00 -8.68 -12.90
N SER A 39 6.19 -7.53 -12.23
CA SER A 39 6.31 -6.21 -12.87
C SER A 39 7.27 -5.30 -12.12
N GLU A 40 8.24 -4.73 -12.85
CA GLU A 40 9.24 -3.80 -12.32
C GLU A 40 8.60 -2.57 -11.66
N THR A 41 7.59 -1.96 -12.30
CA THR A 41 6.80 -0.85 -11.74
C THR A 41 6.11 -1.22 -10.44
N ARG A 42 5.57 -2.44 -10.32
CA ARG A 42 4.96 -2.89 -9.05
C ARG A 42 6.00 -3.12 -7.96
N TRP A 43 7.23 -3.54 -8.32
CA TRP A 43 8.36 -3.54 -7.39
C TRP A 43 8.82 -2.14 -6.97
N GLU A 44 8.77 -1.13 -7.83
CA GLU A 44 9.04 0.26 -7.45
C GLU A 44 8.02 0.79 -6.44
N ILE A 45 6.74 0.50 -6.67
CA ILE A 45 5.66 0.82 -5.73
C ILE A 45 5.87 0.07 -4.40
N ILE A 46 6.19 -1.24 -4.42
CA ILE A 46 6.50 -2.01 -3.19
C ILE A 46 7.69 -1.39 -2.44
N ARG A 47 8.77 -0.99 -3.14
CA ARG A 47 9.93 -0.31 -2.54
C ARG A 47 9.59 1.05 -1.93
N ALA A 48 8.69 1.81 -2.54
CA ALA A 48 8.18 3.04 -1.94
C ALA A 48 7.39 2.74 -0.65
N LEU A 49 6.48 1.77 -0.71
CA LEU A 49 5.57 1.40 0.38
C LEU A 49 6.23 0.66 1.55
N SER A 50 7.41 0.07 1.37
CA SER A 50 8.18 -0.55 2.45
C SER A 50 8.89 0.47 3.35
N THR A 51 9.02 1.73 2.91
CA THR A 51 9.61 2.82 3.71
C THR A 51 8.55 3.53 4.56
N GLU A 52 7.43 3.91 3.95
CA GLU A 52 6.31 4.56 4.62
C GLU A 52 5.02 4.46 3.76
N THR A 53 3.88 4.84 4.34
CA THR A 53 2.61 4.90 3.63
C THR A 53 2.62 6.04 2.60
N ARG A 54 2.05 5.83 1.41
CA ARG A 54 2.01 6.81 0.32
C ARG A 54 0.61 6.99 -0.22
N THR A 55 0.26 8.22 -0.57
CA THR A 55 -0.91 8.51 -1.40
C THR A 55 -0.70 8.05 -2.86
N ILE A 56 -1.77 7.88 -3.62
CA ILE A 56 -1.68 7.66 -5.08
C ILE A 56 -0.90 8.79 -5.79
N HIS A 57 -0.95 10.03 -5.27
CA HIS A 57 -0.21 11.15 -5.88
C HIS A 57 1.29 11.08 -5.60
N GLU A 58 1.72 10.79 -4.37
CA GLU A 58 3.16 10.61 -4.12
C GLU A 58 3.73 9.45 -4.94
N LEU A 59 2.95 8.38 -5.13
CA LEU A 59 3.34 7.29 -6.02
C LEU A 59 3.47 7.73 -7.49
N THR A 60 2.67 8.68 -8.01
CA THR A 60 2.89 9.18 -9.38
C THR A 60 4.22 9.89 -9.55
N GLU A 61 4.62 10.69 -8.56
CA GLU A 61 5.90 11.40 -8.61
C GLU A 61 7.10 10.45 -8.45
N LEU A 62 6.94 9.34 -7.71
CA LEU A 62 8.02 8.39 -7.45
C LEU A 62 8.31 7.42 -8.61
N VAL A 63 7.31 7.05 -9.41
CA VAL A 63 7.49 6.10 -10.54
C VAL A 63 7.29 6.73 -11.92
N ASP A 64 7.11 8.05 -12.00
CA ASP A 64 6.87 8.82 -13.25
C ASP A 64 5.75 8.25 -14.14
N LEU A 65 4.59 7.98 -13.53
CA LEU A 65 3.42 7.41 -14.22
C LEU A 65 2.12 8.16 -13.91
N SER A 66 1.15 8.07 -14.82
CA SER A 66 -0.16 8.68 -14.64
C SER A 66 -0.91 8.11 -13.42
N LYS A 67 -1.77 8.94 -12.80
CA LYS A 67 -2.64 8.51 -11.68
C LYS A 67 -3.49 7.28 -12.03
N GLY A 68 -3.93 7.15 -13.28
CA GLY A 68 -4.67 5.98 -13.76
C GLY A 68 -3.81 4.72 -13.78
N THR A 69 -2.60 4.81 -14.33
CA THR A 69 -1.62 3.71 -14.40
C THR A 69 -1.22 3.24 -12.99
N VAL A 70 -0.86 4.17 -12.11
CA VAL A 70 -0.53 3.87 -10.70
C VAL A 70 -1.73 3.23 -9.98
N SER A 71 -2.95 3.73 -10.19
CA SER A 71 -4.15 3.13 -9.59
C SER A 71 -4.39 1.68 -10.02
N VAL A 72 -4.10 1.33 -11.28
CA VAL A 72 -4.17 -0.07 -11.77
C VAL A 72 -3.11 -0.93 -11.10
N HIS A 73 -1.86 -0.48 -11.03
CA HIS A 73 -0.78 -1.21 -10.36
C HIS A 73 -1.03 -1.42 -8.87
N VAL A 74 -1.49 -0.39 -8.16
CA VAL A 74 -1.88 -0.48 -6.75
C VAL A 74 -3.04 -1.45 -6.58
N LYS A 75 -4.07 -1.39 -7.43
CA LYS A 75 -5.20 -2.32 -7.36
C LYS A 75 -4.75 -3.79 -7.54
N GLN A 76 -3.82 -4.07 -8.47
CA GLN A 76 -3.28 -5.42 -8.66
C GLN A 76 -2.47 -5.91 -7.43
N LEU A 77 -1.80 -5.01 -6.72
CA LEU A 77 -1.14 -5.34 -5.45
C LEU A 77 -2.14 -5.54 -4.30
N GLU A 78 -3.25 -4.80 -4.28
CA GLU A 78 -4.35 -4.99 -3.32
C GLU A 78 -5.08 -6.32 -3.54
N GLU A 79 -5.37 -6.68 -4.79
CA GLU A 79 -6.02 -7.95 -5.17
C GLU A 79 -5.15 -9.18 -4.84
N ALA A 80 -3.83 -9.02 -4.81
CA ALA A 80 -2.88 -10.05 -4.39
C ALA A 80 -2.49 -9.99 -2.90
N GLY A 81 -3.15 -9.13 -2.09
CA GLY A 81 -2.87 -9.01 -0.66
C GLY A 81 -1.51 -8.39 -0.29
N LEU A 82 -0.79 -7.82 -1.26
CA LEU A 82 0.55 -7.24 -1.08
C LEU A 82 0.50 -5.77 -0.64
N ALA A 83 -0.56 -5.05 -1.02
CA ALA A 83 -0.84 -3.69 -0.58
C ALA A 83 -2.21 -3.59 0.08
N ALA A 84 -2.37 -2.62 0.98
CA ALA A 84 -3.64 -2.30 1.61
C ALA A 84 -3.83 -0.78 1.62
N SER A 85 -5.08 -0.33 1.58
CA SER A 85 -5.39 1.11 1.56
C SER A 85 -6.46 1.52 2.55
N ARG A 86 -6.50 2.84 2.79
CA ARG A 86 -7.53 3.53 3.55
C ARG A 86 -7.83 4.88 2.90
N PHE A 87 -9.02 5.39 3.13
CA PHE A 87 -9.35 6.77 2.78
C PHE A 87 -9.14 7.66 4.00
N ASN A 88 -8.31 8.69 3.83
CA ASN A 88 -8.06 9.72 4.83
C ASN A 88 -8.57 11.08 4.32
N VAL A 89 -8.70 12.04 5.25
CA VAL A 89 -8.97 13.44 4.91
C VAL A 89 -7.63 14.14 4.76
N SER A 90 -7.38 14.72 3.58
CA SER A 90 -6.15 15.44 3.27
C SER A 90 -6.09 16.80 3.98
N ASP A 91 -4.90 17.40 4.08
CA ASP A 91 -4.67 18.67 4.78
C ASP A 91 -5.54 19.84 4.24
N ASN A 92 -5.95 19.77 2.96
CA ASN A 92 -6.85 20.74 2.32
C ASN A 92 -8.35 20.40 2.45
N GLY A 93 -8.72 19.38 3.24
CA GLY A 93 -10.10 18.96 3.49
C GLY A 93 -10.71 18.08 2.40
N GLY A 94 -9.92 17.64 1.42
CA GLY A 94 -10.31 16.62 0.44
C GLY A 94 -10.30 15.20 1.04
N VAL A 95 -10.62 14.21 0.20
CA VAL A 95 -10.47 12.79 0.54
C VAL A 95 -9.40 12.19 -0.36
N GLU A 96 -8.43 11.49 0.24
CA GLU A 96 -7.35 10.83 -0.48
C GLU A 96 -7.19 9.37 -0.09
N LYS A 97 -6.68 8.56 -1.03
CA LYS A 97 -6.41 7.14 -0.82
C LYS A 97 -4.95 6.98 -0.41
N GLU A 98 -4.72 6.67 0.85
CA GLU A 98 -3.41 6.25 1.36
C GLU A 98 -3.23 4.75 1.15
N ILE A 99 -2.04 4.37 0.67
CA ILE A 99 -1.61 3.01 0.40
C ILE A 99 -0.49 2.66 1.38
N SER A 100 -0.44 1.40 1.81
CA SER A 100 0.65 0.85 2.62
C SER A 100 0.96 -0.56 2.16
N LEU A 101 2.21 -0.99 2.36
CA LEU A 101 2.56 -2.42 2.25
C LEU A 101 1.66 -3.22 3.20
N ALA A 102 1.11 -4.36 2.78
CA ALA A 102 0.23 -5.16 3.63
C ALA A 102 1.00 -6.22 4.43
N VAL A 103 2.02 -6.81 3.79
CA VAL A 103 2.86 -7.91 4.26
C VAL A 103 4.33 -7.61 3.97
N ASP A 104 5.22 -7.98 4.88
CA ASP A 104 6.65 -7.68 4.83
C ASP A 104 7.47 -8.83 4.21
N GLU A 105 6.91 -10.04 4.20
CA GLU A 105 7.51 -11.28 3.69
C GLU A 105 6.44 -12.13 2.98
N ILE A 106 6.87 -12.95 2.02
CA ILE A 106 6.05 -13.97 1.36
C ILE A 106 6.83 -15.28 1.42
N THR A 107 6.24 -16.32 2.00
CA THR A 107 6.85 -17.64 2.16
C THR A 107 6.04 -18.67 1.39
N VAL A 108 6.71 -19.45 0.53
CA VAL A 108 6.11 -20.57 -0.19
C VAL A 108 6.99 -21.79 0.04
N ASP A 109 6.44 -22.83 0.68
CA ASP A 109 7.15 -24.09 0.82
C ASP A 109 6.91 -24.97 -0.42
N LEU A 110 7.95 -25.16 -1.23
CA LEU A 110 7.87 -25.96 -2.45
C LEU A 110 7.71 -27.48 -2.20
N ARG A 111 7.63 -27.91 -0.93
CA ARG A 111 7.38 -29.30 -0.53
C ARG A 111 5.92 -29.60 -0.22
N ASP A 112 5.12 -28.55 -0.02
CA ASP A 112 3.72 -28.61 0.43
C ASP A 112 2.74 -28.14 -0.68
N ILE A 113 3.21 -28.11 -1.94
CA ILE A 113 2.47 -27.88 -3.19
C ILE A 113 2.50 -29.11 -4.10
#